data_AF-A0A3B8UQ39-F1
#
_entry.id   AF-A0A3B8UQ39-F1
#
_cell.length_a   1.000
_cell.length_b   1.000
_cell.length_c   1.000
_cell.angle_alpha   90.00
_cell.angle_beta   90.00
_cell.angle_gamma   90.00
#
_symmetry.space_group_name_H-M   'P 1'
#
loop_
_entity.id
_entity.type
_entity.pdbx_description
1 polymer ?
#
loop_
_entity_poly.entity_id
_entity_poly.type
_entity_poly.pdbx_seq_one_letter_code
_entity_poly.pdbx_strand_id
1 'polypeptide(L)'
;MKNHLRYIFYIELIIEGDEIRRFINMCRKDDITFIHMKYDGKYENRITVRMTRKDFFKLRKYIRLTHVHIKVTGKAYPVYFLFRYRKHYSFLTGMVVMFVVLRVLGMFVWEIDCYGNHIYTDETIKKYMADNGICCAKFIKTIDCDSLEKKIRDDFDVTWACVAVKGSRVIVYIKENYSMEKADGNTMADGSGYDDTDVKKDICSRYDGDVYSIITRKGTPVVHSGDPVSVNQLLVEGIVTVTDDSGVVVKETYVDSDADILVRTVIPYDDHIDARYEDKVFTGEKNHRLIIGNEYGELKAGITFGEETLYESKTENRKLYLPGHIDTKITYGFETQYEYNCIIKERNEKECRQLLEQRFDTYIKHIEQKGVQIIDCRVNIDASEKNYRCTGEIEILVDPETDIR
;
A
#
# COMPACT_ATOMS: atom_id res chain seq x y z
N MET A 1 38.98 -4.19 31.00
CA MET A 1 37.78 -3.47 31.52
C MET A 1 37.91 -2.85 32.91
N LYS A 2 38.61 -3.43 33.91
CA LYS A 2 38.68 -2.87 35.28
C LYS A 2 39.26 -1.44 35.39
N ASN A 3 40.15 -1.03 34.47
CA ASN A 3 40.80 0.29 34.53
C ASN A 3 39.94 1.44 33.96
N HIS A 4 39.05 1.18 32.99
CA HIS A 4 38.18 2.22 32.42
C HIS A 4 37.08 2.69 33.39
N LEU A 5 36.53 1.77 34.19
CA LEU A 5 35.54 2.08 35.23
C LEU A 5 36.08 3.03 36.31
N ARG A 6 37.40 3.02 36.56
CA ARG A 6 38.06 3.90 37.53
C ARG A 6 38.09 5.36 37.07
N TYR A 7 38.06 5.63 35.77
CA TYR A 7 38.02 7.00 35.22
C TYR A 7 36.62 7.62 35.24
N ILE A 8 35.58 6.79 35.12
CA ILE A 8 34.19 7.26 35.02
C ILE A 8 33.60 7.50 36.42
N PHE A 9 33.98 6.69 37.41
CA PHE A 9 33.42 6.75 38.77
C PHE A 9 34.46 7.15 39.80
N TYR A 10 34.47 8.42 40.21
CA TYR A 10 35.48 8.96 41.12
C TYR A 10 34.89 9.85 42.22
N ILE A 11 35.61 9.89 43.34
CA ILE A 11 35.42 10.86 44.43
C ILE A 11 36.57 11.85 44.32
N GLU A 12 36.25 13.14 44.28
CA GLU A 12 37.22 14.23 44.30
C GLU A 12 37.40 14.72 45.74
N LEU A 13 38.64 14.70 46.19
CA LEU A 13 39.04 15.05 47.54
C LEU A 13 40.09 16.15 47.50
N ILE A 14 40.01 17.06 48.45
CA ILE A 14 41.09 17.97 48.79
C ILE A 14 41.74 17.44 50.07
N ILE A 15 43.05 17.28 50.01
CA ILE A 15 43.89 16.80 51.11
C ILE A 15 44.76 17.96 51.55
N GLU A 16 44.67 18.35 52.83
CA GLU A 16 45.39 19.48 53.41
C GLU A 16 46.18 19.03 54.65
N GLY A 17 47.45 19.42 54.79
CA GLY A 17 48.25 19.13 55.98
C GLY A 17 49.76 19.25 55.75
N ASP A 18 50.53 19.20 56.83
CA ASP A 18 51.98 19.47 56.79
C ASP A 18 52.78 18.23 56.30
N GLU A 19 52.23 17.03 56.44
CA GLU A 19 52.91 15.75 56.14
C GLU A 19 52.30 15.00 54.95
N ILE A 20 51.93 15.73 53.90
CA ILE A 20 51.24 15.15 52.72
C ILE A 20 52.12 14.14 51.97
N ARG A 21 53.44 14.38 51.88
CA ARG A 21 54.36 13.46 51.20
C ARG A 21 54.41 12.10 51.90
N ARG A 22 54.45 12.10 53.23
CA ARG A 22 54.43 10.88 54.05
C ARG A 22 53.10 10.13 53.90
N PHE A 23 52.00 10.86 53.86
CA PHE A 23 50.67 10.31 53.62
C PHE A 23 50.55 9.62 52.25
N ILE A 24 51.02 10.26 51.17
CA ILE A 24 51.02 9.67 49.82
C ILE A 24 51.84 8.39 49.79
N ASN A 25 53.01 8.38 50.43
CA ASN A 25 53.90 7.22 50.42
C ASN A 25 53.29 6.01 51.17
N MET A 26 52.65 6.27 52.32
CA MET A 26 51.89 5.25 53.07
C MET A 26 50.73 4.69 52.24
N CYS A 27 49.99 5.56 51.54
CA CYS A 27 48.89 5.13 50.67
C CYS A 27 49.39 4.29 49.49
N ARG A 28 50.54 4.63 48.91
CA ARG A 28 51.16 3.87 47.81
C ARG A 28 51.61 2.48 48.26
N LYS A 29 52.08 2.34 49.51
CA LYS A 29 52.51 1.04 50.07
C LYS A 29 51.36 0.05 50.21
N ASP A 30 50.14 0.53 50.44
CA ASP A 30 48.93 -0.29 50.61
C ASP A 30 48.03 -0.35 49.36
N ASP A 31 48.64 -0.12 48.18
CA ASP A 31 48.02 -0.20 46.84
C ASP A 31 46.81 0.73 46.64
N ILE A 32 46.80 1.88 47.32
CA ILE A 32 45.78 2.93 47.14
C ILE A 32 46.16 3.75 45.91
N THR A 33 45.42 3.57 44.82
CA THR A 33 45.68 4.27 43.56
C THR A 33 45.02 5.66 43.55
N PHE A 34 45.85 6.70 43.41
CA PHE A 34 45.39 8.06 43.15
C PHE A 34 45.26 8.31 41.65
N ILE A 35 44.13 8.86 41.22
CA ILE A 35 43.81 9.18 39.83
C ILE A 35 43.78 10.71 39.74
N HIS A 36 44.45 11.31 38.74
CA HIS A 36 44.53 12.77 38.56
C HIS A 36 44.87 13.53 39.84
N MET A 37 46.17 13.57 40.18
CA MET A 37 46.70 14.41 41.24
C MET A 37 46.99 15.81 40.68
N LYS A 38 46.41 16.84 41.29
CA LYS A 38 46.73 18.25 41.01
C LYS A 38 47.29 18.89 42.28
N TYR A 39 48.53 19.35 42.20
CA TYR A 39 49.12 20.21 43.21
C TYR A 39 48.60 21.63 43.03
N ASP A 40 48.20 22.27 44.13
CA ASP A 40 47.78 23.66 44.09
C ASP A 40 49.03 24.56 44.18
N GLY A 41 49.33 25.31 43.12
CA GLY A 41 50.57 26.11 43.02
C GLY A 41 50.67 27.28 44.00
N LYS A 42 49.62 27.56 44.78
CA LYS A 42 49.57 28.66 45.78
C LYS A 42 49.79 28.23 47.23
N TYR A 43 49.68 26.93 47.55
CA TYR A 43 49.82 26.41 48.92
C TYR A 43 50.53 25.05 48.88
N GLU A 44 51.76 24.95 49.40
CA GLU A 44 52.54 23.69 49.40
C GLU A 44 51.83 22.53 50.13
N ASN A 45 50.87 22.86 51.01
CA ASN A 45 50.18 21.92 51.88
C ASN A 45 48.75 21.56 51.39
N ARG A 46 48.46 21.65 50.08
CA ARG A 46 47.15 21.27 49.51
C ARG A 46 47.26 20.48 48.20
N ILE A 47 46.57 19.34 48.13
CA ILE A 47 46.49 18.53 46.91
C ILE A 47 45.05 18.13 46.63
N THR A 48 44.62 18.27 45.38
CA THR A 48 43.35 17.72 44.89
C THR A 48 43.60 16.37 44.22
N VAL A 49 42.87 15.34 44.65
CA VAL A 49 43.04 13.97 44.16
C VAL A 49 41.69 13.33 43.87
N ARG A 50 41.63 12.51 42.82
CA ARG A 50 40.47 11.66 42.52
C ARG A 50 40.77 10.21 42.86
N MET A 51 39.78 9.50 43.40
CA MET A 51 39.94 8.09 43.76
C MET A 51 38.63 7.30 43.71
N THR A 52 38.75 5.98 43.76
CA THR A 52 37.60 5.07 43.80
C THR A 52 37.03 4.97 45.22
N ARG A 53 35.72 4.73 45.37
CA ARG A 53 35.03 4.60 46.66
C ARG A 53 35.63 3.54 47.59
N LYS A 54 36.11 2.42 47.04
CA LYS A 54 36.75 1.34 47.83
C LYS A 54 38.03 1.82 48.51
N ASP A 55 38.79 2.65 47.81
CA ASP A 55 40.07 3.18 48.27
C ASP A 55 39.85 4.30 49.30
N PHE A 56 38.79 5.10 49.16
CA PHE A 56 38.38 6.10 50.15
C PHE A 56 38.13 5.51 51.54
N PHE A 57 37.48 4.35 51.65
CA PHE A 57 37.25 3.72 52.96
C PHE A 57 38.54 3.23 53.62
N LYS A 58 39.53 2.82 52.83
CA LYS A 58 40.86 2.42 53.34
C LYS A 58 41.64 3.62 53.89
N LEU A 59 41.43 4.82 53.33
CA LEU A 59 42.11 6.04 53.77
C LEU A 59 41.85 6.42 55.23
N ARG A 60 40.68 6.06 55.78
CA ARG A 60 40.30 6.40 57.17
C ARG A 60 41.33 5.92 58.20
N LYS A 61 42.04 4.82 57.93
CA LYS A 61 43.10 4.30 58.80
C LYS A 61 44.31 5.25 58.84
N TYR A 62 44.70 5.81 57.70
CA TYR A 62 45.89 6.64 57.56
C TYR A 62 45.68 8.08 58.03
N ILE A 63 44.46 8.62 57.90
CA ILE A 63 44.09 9.95 58.41
C ILE A 63 44.36 10.07 59.92
N ARG A 64 44.25 8.97 60.69
CA ARG A 64 44.56 8.98 62.12
C ARG A 64 46.05 8.93 62.43
N LEU A 65 46.86 8.46 61.48
CA LEU A 65 48.32 8.28 61.62
C LEU A 65 49.11 9.50 61.11
N THR A 66 48.51 10.27 60.22
CA THR A 66 49.10 11.48 59.64
C THR A 66 48.17 12.65 59.94
N HIS A 67 48.68 13.76 60.49
CA HIS A 67 47.93 14.99 60.80
C HIS A 67 47.44 15.72 59.54
N VAL A 68 46.65 15.02 58.72
CA VAL A 68 46.18 15.44 57.39
C VAL A 68 44.66 15.49 57.43
N HIS A 69 44.11 16.60 56.96
CA HIS A 69 42.68 16.84 56.84
C HIS A 69 42.21 16.52 55.42
N ILE A 70 41.13 15.75 55.30
CA ILE A 70 40.54 15.41 54.00
C ILE A 70 39.15 16.04 53.90
N LYS A 71 38.94 16.84 52.86
CA LYS A 71 37.65 17.43 52.50
C LYS A 71 37.13 16.80 51.21
N VAL A 72 35.89 16.31 51.23
CA VAL A 72 35.24 15.74 50.03
C VAL A 72 34.58 16.88 49.24
N THR A 73 35.04 17.14 48.02
CA THR A 73 34.57 18.27 47.20
C THR A 73 33.53 17.85 46.16
N GLY A 74 33.62 16.64 45.62
CA GLY A 74 32.71 16.15 44.59
C GLY A 74 32.61 14.62 44.54
N LYS A 75 31.45 14.12 44.14
CA LYS A 75 31.20 12.68 43.94
C LYS A 75 30.58 12.46 42.56
N ALA A 76 31.31 11.82 41.64
CA ALA A 76 30.82 11.46 40.32
C ALA A 76 30.45 9.97 40.30
N TYR A 77 29.24 9.64 40.77
CA TYR A 77 28.69 8.28 40.72
C TYR A 77 27.25 8.29 40.17
N PRO A 78 26.89 7.35 39.29
CA PRO A 78 25.56 7.26 38.68
C PRO A 78 24.49 6.99 39.73
N VAL A 79 24.83 6.20 40.76
CA VAL A 79 23.94 5.97 41.91
C VAL A 79 23.61 7.29 42.63
N TYR A 80 24.57 8.22 42.74
CA TYR A 80 24.31 9.52 43.38
C TYR A 80 23.48 10.46 42.49
N PHE A 81 23.66 10.36 41.17
CA PHE A 81 22.82 11.06 40.19
C PHE A 81 21.36 10.56 40.26
N LEU A 82 21.16 9.23 40.36
CA LEU A 82 19.86 8.59 40.62
C LEU A 82 19.24 9.05 41.95
N PHE A 83 20.03 9.17 43.02
CA PHE A 83 19.54 9.66 44.32
C PHE A 83 19.19 11.16 44.31
N ARG A 84 19.87 12.00 43.51
CA ARG A 84 19.57 13.43 43.39
C ARG A 84 18.27 13.71 42.64
N TYR A 85 17.88 12.86 41.70
CA TYR A 85 16.60 12.93 40.98
C TYR A 85 15.43 12.20 41.66
N ARG A 86 15.64 11.66 42.87
CA ARG A 86 14.65 10.85 43.59
C ARG A 86 13.36 11.60 43.99
N LYS A 87 13.33 12.94 43.93
CA LYS A 87 12.11 13.74 44.11
C LYS A 87 11.21 13.77 42.88
N HIS A 88 11.73 13.44 41.69
CA HIS A 88 10.97 13.36 40.45
C HIS A 88 10.79 11.90 40.05
N TYR A 89 9.92 11.19 40.79
CA TYR A 89 9.54 9.82 40.45
C TYR A 89 9.08 9.71 38.99
N SER A 90 8.43 10.76 38.46
CA SER A 90 7.98 10.85 37.06
C SER A 90 9.06 10.52 36.02
N PHE A 91 10.32 10.88 36.24
CA PHE A 91 11.39 10.60 35.27
C PHE A 91 11.73 9.11 35.21
N LEU A 92 11.87 8.48 36.39
CA LEU A 92 12.14 7.04 36.47
C LEU A 92 10.93 6.24 35.98
N THR A 93 9.72 6.63 36.38
CA THR A 93 8.48 6.00 35.91
C THR A 93 8.36 6.14 34.40
N GLY A 94 8.62 7.32 33.83
CA GLY A 94 8.60 7.54 32.38
C GLY A 94 9.59 6.66 31.64
N MET A 95 10.81 6.48 32.16
CA MET A 95 11.80 5.60 31.56
C MET A 95 11.36 4.12 31.61
N VAL A 96 10.81 3.66 32.73
CA VAL A 96 10.28 2.31 32.86
C VAL A 96 9.09 2.09 31.93
N VAL A 97 8.15 3.05 31.89
CA VAL A 97 6.98 3.01 30.99
C VAL A 97 7.43 2.98 29.53
N MET A 98 8.44 3.75 29.14
CA MET A 98 8.99 3.70 27.78
C MET A 98 9.50 2.29 27.43
N PHE A 99 10.25 1.64 28.32
CA PHE A 99 10.71 0.26 28.07
C PHE A 99 9.56 -0.75 28.03
N VAL A 100 8.54 -0.58 28.88
CA VAL A 100 7.33 -1.41 28.84
C VAL A 100 6.61 -1.23 27.52
N VAL A 101 6.38 0.01 27.07
CA VAL A 101 5.73 0.32 25.79
C VAL A 101 6.53 -0.26 24.62
N LEU A 102 7.84 -0.07 24.59
CA LEU A 102 8.70 -0.66 23.55
C LEU A 102 8.63 -2.19 23.53
N ARG A 103 8.55 -2.82 24.70
CA ARG A 103 8.39 -4.28 24.77
C ARG A 103 7.02 -4.73 24.31
N VAL A 104 5.96 -4.04 24.70
CA VAL A 104 4.60 -4.33 24.27
C VAL A 104 4.49 -4.17 22.75
N LEU A 105 4.96 -3.05 22.18
CA LEU A 105 4.97 -2.81 20.73
C LEU A 105 5.76 -3.89 19.98
N GLY A 106 6.90 -4.35 20.53
CA GLY A 106 7.69 -5.41 19.91
C GLY A 106 7.09 -6.83 19.96
N MET A 107 6.00 -7.04 20.71
CA MET A 107 5.32 -8.35 20.82
C MET A 107 4.18 -8.53 19.83
N PHE A 108 3.83 -7.48 19.09
CA PHE A 108 2.77 -7.49 18.09
C PHE A 108 3.33 -7.55 16.67
N VAL A 109 2.55 -8.17 15.78
CA VAL A 109 2.80 -8.12 14.34
C VAL A 109 2.27 -6.79 13.80
N TRP A 110 3.15 -6.02 13.15
CA TRP A 110 2.78 -4.75 12.51
C TRP A 110 2.63 -4.87 11.00
N GLU A 111 3.33 -5.81 10.39
CA GLU A 111 3.46 -5.90 8.94
C GLU A 111 3.56 -7.36 8.51
N ILE A 112 2.90 -7.66 7.40
CA ILE A 112 2.90 -8.97 6.76
C ILE A 112 3.41 -8.76 5.34
N ASP A 113 4.63 -9.23 5.09
CA ASP A 113 5.27 -9.15 3.78
C ASP A 113 5.11 -10.48 3.07
N CYS A 114 4.71 -10.43 1.79
CA CYS A 114 4.65 -11.61 0.94
C CYS A 114 5.70 -11.50 -0.16
N TYR A 115 6.37 -12.61 -0.47
CA TYR A 115 7.37 -12.68 -1.53
C TYR A 115 7.18 -13.94 -2.37
N GLY A 116 7.34 -13.78 -3.69
CA GLY A 116 7.28 -14.88 -4.66
C GLY A 116 5.88 -15.17 -5.21
N ASN A 117 4.98 -14.20 -5.03
CA ASN A 117 3.65 -14.20 -5.61
C ASN A 117 3.64 -13.47 -6.97
N HIS A 118 3.05 -14.12 -7.98
CA HIS A 118 2.98 -13.64 -9.36
C HIS A 118 1.55 -13.72 -9.91
N ILE A 119 0.84 -14.79 -9.58
CA ILE A 119 -0.56 -15.06 -9.89
C ILE A 119 -1.44 -14.47 -8.78
N TYR A 120 -1.11 -14.70 -7.50
CA TYR A 120 -1.89 -14.18 -6.38
C TYR A 120 -1.40 -12.79 -5.94
N THR A 121 -2.31 -11.82 -5.85
CA THR A 121 -1.92 -10.47 -5.40
C THR A 121 -1.60 -10.46 -3.89
N ASP A 122 -0.74 -9.52 -3.49
CA ASP A 122 -0.41 -9.27 -2.07
C ASP A 122 -1.67 -9.08 -1.21
N GLU A 123 -2.70 -8.43 -1.77
CA GLU A 123 -3.95 -8.17 -1.05
C GLU A 123 -4.73 -9.45 -0.79
N THR A 124 -4.76 -10.39 -1.75
CA THR A 124 -5.42 -11.68 -1.58
C THR A 124 -4.78 -12.48 -0.45
N ILE A 125 -3.45 -12.55 -0.43
CA ILE A 125 -2.70 -13.30 0.60
C ILE A 125 -2.83 -12.62 1.96
N LYS A 126 -2.79 -11.28 2.02
CA LYS A 126 -3.01 -10.52 3.26
C LYS A 126 -4.43 -10.71 3.82
N LYS A 127 -5.46 -10.75 2.96
CA LYS A 127 -6.84 -11.06 3.37
C LYS A 127 -6.96 -12.48 3.91
N TYR A 128 -6.41 -13.46 3.19
CA TYR A 128 -6.40 -14.84 3.65
C TYR A 128 -5.70 -15.03 5.01
N MET A 129 -4.58 -14.31 5.21
CA MET A 129 -3.91 -14.27 6.50
C MET A 129 -4.80 -13.66 7.60
N ALA A 130 -5.52 -12.59 7.29
CA ALA A 130 -6.46 -11.96 8.20
C ALA A 130 -7.62 -12.90 8.57
N ASP A 131 -8.17 -13.66 7.61
CA ASP A 131 -9.25 -14.63 7.82
C ASP A 131 -8.80 -15.82 8.68
N ASN A 132 -7.54 -16.26 8.52
CA ASN A 132 -6.89 -17.22 9.42
C ASN A 132 -6.48 -16.59 10.78
N GLY A 133 -6.93 -15.37 11.02
CA GLY A 133 -6.80 -14.65 12.26
C GLY A 133 -5.45 -13.98 12.44
N ILE A 134 -4.56 -13.93 11.45
CA ILE A 134 -3.27 -13.25 11.52
C ILE A 134 -3.43 -11.85 10.90
N CYS A 135 -3.93 -10.93 11.73
CA CYS A 135 -4.08 -9.52 11.38
C CYS A 135 -2.96 -8.69 12.02
N CYS A 136 -2.78 -7.46 11.51
CA CYS A 136 -2.02 -6.43 12.20
C CYS A 136 -2.52 -6.28 13.65
N ALA A 137 -1.60 -6.06 14.59
CA ALA A 137 -1.82 -6.03 16.03
C ALA A 137 -2.13 -7.39 16.71
N LYS A 138 -1.90 -8.53 16.04
CA LYS A 138 -1.91 -9.85 16.72
C LYS A 138 -0.61 -10.14 17.45
N PHE A 139 -0.73 -10.85 18.56
CA PHE A 139 0.39 -11.25 19.39
C PHE A 139 1.20 -12.37 18.72
N ILE A 140 2.51 -12.16 18.60
CA ILE A 140 3.42 -13.04 17.85
C ILE A 140 3.39 -14.48 18.36
N LYS A 141 3.32 -14.70 19.67
CA LYS A 141 3.36 -16.06 20.25
C LYS A 141 2.14 -16.92 19.93
N THR A 142 1.06 -16.31 19.46
CA THR A 142 -0.17 -17.02 19.12
C THR A 142 -0.15 -17.53 17.67
N ILE A 143 0.89 -17.18 16.91
CA ILE A 143 1.02 -17.57 15.50
C ILE A 143 1.75 -18.91 15.44
N ASP A 144 1.05 -19.93 14.95
CA ASP A 144 1.62 -21.23 14.64
C ASP A 144 2.01 -21.28 13.17
N CYS A 145 3.30 -21.04 12.89
CA CYS A 145 3.85 -21.00 11.53
C CYS A 145 3.61 -22.32 10.78
N ASP A 146 3.79 -23.46 11.43
CA ASP A 146 3.71 -24.78 10.78
C ASP A 146 2.27 -25.07 10.32
N SER A 147 1.28 -24.69 11.14
CA SER A 147 -0.13 -24.82 10.78
C SER A 147 -0.49 -23.92 9.59
N LEU A 148 0.09 -22.72 9.55
CA LEU A 148 -0.20 -21.73 8.53
C LEU A 148 0.43 -22.09 7.19
N GLU A 149 1.66 -22.61 7.19
CA GLU A 149 2.33 -23.12 6.01
C GLU A 149 1.55 -24.25 5.34
N LYS A 150 0.97 -25.16 6.14
CA LYS A 150 0.12 -26.24 5.63
C LYS A 150 -1.15 -25.69 5.00
N LYS A 151 -1.86 -24.82 5.71
CA LYS A 151 -3.09 -24.20 5.21
C LYS A 151 -2.87 -23.43 3.90
N ILE A 152 -1.79 -22.66 3.81
CA ILE A 152 -1.43 -21.95 2.57
C ILE A 152 -1.16 -22.93 1.42
N ARG A 153 -0.56 -24.09 1.70
CA ARG A 153 -0.32 -25.13 0.69
C ARG A 153 -1.58 -25.90 0.27
N ASP A 154 -2.54 -26.02 1.18
CA ASP A 154 -3.80 -26.72 0.92
C ASP A 154 -4.79 -25.83 0.13
N ASP A 155 -4.85 -24.54 0.46
CA ASP A 155 -5.84 -23.61 -0.12
C ASP A 155 -5.33 -22.87 -1.38
N PHE A 156 -4.01 -22.75 -1.57
CA PHE A 156 -3.42 -22.15 -2.77
C PHE A 156 -2.61 -23.18 -3.57
N ASP A 157 -2.62 -23.08 -4.90
CA ASP A 157 -1.79 -23.93 -5.77
C ASP A 157 -0.32 -23.48 -5.74
N VAL A 158 0.36 -23.80 -4.64
CA VAL A 158 1.74 -23.39 -4.38
C VAL A 158 2.63 -24.62 -4.18
N THR A 159 3.75 -24.68 -4.91
CA THR A 159 4.73 -25.76 -4.79
C THR A 159 5.41 -25.76 -3.43
N TRP A 160 5.61 -24.57 -2.85
CA TRP A 160 6.27 -24.40 -1.57
C TRP A 160 5.80 -23.11 -0.89
N ALA A 161 5.57 -23.19 0.42
CA ALA A 161 5.21 -22.06 1.27
C ALA A 161 6.02 -22.15 2.58
N CYS A 162 6.51 -21.00 3.05
CA CYS A 162 7.23 -20.84 4.30
C CYS A 162 6.81 -19.55 5.01
N VAL A 163 6.52 -19.62 6.30
CA VAL A 163 6.07 -18.50 7.12
C VAL A 163 7.08 -18.27 8.23
N ALA A 164 7.80 -17.15 8.16
CA ALA A 164 8.81 -16.77 9.14
C ALA A 164 8.40 -15.52 9.91
N VAL A 165 8.53 -15.57 11.23
CA VAL A 165 8.41 -14.38 12.08
C VAL A 165 9.80 -13.75 12.26
N LYS A 166 9.98 -12.51 11.78
CA LYS A 166 11.22 -11.75 11.95
C LYS A 166 10.97 -10.46 12.73
N GLY A 167 11.25 -10.51 14.04
CA GLY A 167 10.99 -9.38 14.92
C GLY A 167 9.48 -9.14 15.05
N SER A 168 9.03 -7.98 14.60
CA SER A 168 7.61 -7.58 14.63
C SER A 168 6.93 -7.64 13.26
N ARG A 169 7.52 -8.40 12.33
CA ARG A 169 7.02 -8.63 10.96
C ARG A 169 6.84 -10.13 10.72
N VAL A 170 5.81 -10.49 9.98
CA VAL A 170 5.60 -11.84 9.46
C VAL A 170 5.95 -11.82 7.98
N ILE A 171 6.82 -12.73 7.55
CA ILE A 171 7.25 -12.82 6.18
C ILE A 171 6.77 -14.16 5.62
N VAL A 172 6.06 -14.10 4.52
CA VAL A 172 5.48 -15.24 3.82
C VAL A 172 6.24 -15.40 2.52
N TYR A 173 6.96 -16.51 2.40
CA TYR A 173 7.62 -16.89 1.15
C TYR A 173 6.77 -17.94 0.47
N ILE A 174 6.33 -17.65 -0.75
CA ILE A 174 5.53 -18.54 -1.55
C ILE A 174 6.25 -18.77 -2.87
N LYS A 175 6.18 -20.02 -3.36
CA LYS A 175 6.53 -20.36 -4.73
C LYS A 175 5.31 -20.96 -5.37
N GLU A 176 4.63 -20.16 -6.17
CA GLU A 176 3.45 -20.55 -6.92
C GLU A 176 3.80 -21.58 -8.00
N ASN A 177 2.86 -22.48 -8.27
CA ASN A 177 2.96 -23.40 -9.38
C ASN A 177 2.53 -22.67 -10.66
N TYR A 178 3.45 -22.48 -11.60
CA TYR A 178 3.14 -21.84 -12.89
C TYR A 178 2.46 -22.80 -13.88
N SER A 179 1.69 -23.77 -13.38
CA SER A 179 0.69 -24.41 -14.20
C SER A 179 -0.42 -23.40 -14.44
N MET A 180 -0.54 -22.91 -15.67
CA MET A 180 -1.76 -22.22 -16.10
C MET A 180 -2.98 -23.05 -15.67
N GLU A 181 -3.97 -22.35 -15.12
CA GLU A 181 -5.27 -22.83 -14.67
C GLU A 181 -5.29 -23.69 -13.40
N LYS A 182 -5.64 -23.04 -12.28
CA LYS A 182 -6.90 -23.36 -11.57
C LYS A 182 -7.19 -22.37 -10.43
N ALA A 183 -8.30 -21.67 -10.57
CA ALA A 183 -9.10 -21.04 -9.51
C ALA A 183 -10.37 -20.52 -10.22
N ASP A 184 -11.62 -20.71 -9.83
CA ASP A 184 -12.31 -21.27 -8.66
C ASP A 184 -13.81 -21.18 -9.09
N GLY A 185 -14.75 -22.11 -8.95
CA GLY A 185 -14.99 -23.12 -7.93
C GLY A 185 -16.24 -22.76 -7.10
N ASN A 186 -17.45 -23.13 -7.54
CA ASN A 186 -18.61 -23.48 -6.68
C ASN A 186 -19.84 -23.86 -7.53
N THR A 187 -20.68 -24.88 -7.27
CA THR A 187 -20.84 -25.81 -6.15
C THR A 187 -21.64 -27.02 -6.63
N MET A 188 -21.13 -28.23 -6.36
CA MET A 188 -21.80 -29.49 -5.99
C MET A 188 -23.11 -29.93 -6.69
N ALA A 189 -23.08 -31.08 -7.38
CA ALA A 189 -23.89 -32.26 -7.03
C ALA A 189 -23.49 -33.52 -7.82
N ASP A 190 -22.96 -34.48 -7.07
CA ASP A 190 -23.15 -35.94 -7.17
C ASP A 190 -22.79 -36.71 -8.45
N GLY A 191 -21.67 -37.43 -8.38
CA GLY A 191 -21.67 -38.87 -8.64
C GLY A 191 -21.83 -39.35 -10.08
N SER A 192 -20.84 -39.12 -10.94
CA SER A 192 -20.26 -40.14 -11.85
C SER A 192 -19.19 -39.50 -12.72
N GLY A 193 -18.11 -40.25 -13.01
CA GLY A 193 -16.93 -39.73 -13.68
C GLY A 193 -17.26 -39.14 -15.06
N TYR A 194 -17.03 -37.84 -15.21
CA TYR A 194 -16.89 -37.18 -16.49
C TYR A 194 -15.87 -36.04 -16.34
N ASP A 195 -14.94 -36.00 -17.27
CA ASP A 195 -13.78 -35.10 -17.37
C ASP A 195 -14.27 -33.66 -17.62
N ASP A 196 -13.97 -32.74 -16.70
CA ASP A 196 -14.53 -31.38 -16.66
C ASP A 196 -13.73 -30.43 -17.58
N THR A 197 -14.18 -30.41 -18.84
CA THR A 197 -14.21 -29.33 -19.83
C THR A 197 -13.19 -28.18 -19.73
N ASP A 198 -12.12 -28.34 -20.49
CA ASP A 198 -11.65 -27.38 -21.49
C ASP A 198 -12.86 -26.70 -22.16
N VAL A 199 -13.19 -25.45 -21.81
CA VAL A 199 -14.26 -24.68 -22.45
C VAL A 199 -13.76 -24.28 -23.83
N LYS A 200 -13.90 -25.22 -24.76
CA LYS A 200 -13.62 -25.08 -26.19
C LYS A 200 -14.34 -23.83 -26.71
N LYS A 201 -13.60 -22.89 -27.31
CA LYS A 201 -14.18 -21.64 -27.79
C LYS A 201 -14.68 -21.80 -29.21
N ASP A 202 -15.99 -21.70 -29.35
CA ASP A 202 -16.64 -21.32 -30.59
C ASP A 202 -16.59 -19.80 -30.75
N ILE A 203 -16.49 -19.31 -31.99
CA ILE A 203 -16.53 -17.87 -32.27
C ILE A 203 -17.95 -17.49 -32.64
N CYS A 204 -18.58 -16.63 -31.84
CA CYS A 204 -19.92 -16.12 -32.06
C CYS A 204 -19.90 -14.60 -32.32
N SER A 205 -20.81 -14.10 -33.15
CA SER A 205 -20.93 -12.65 -33.39
C SER A 205 -21.53 -11.92 -32.20
N ARG A 206 -20.96 -10.79 -31.78
CA ARG A 206 -21.60 -9.87 -30.82
C ARG A 206 -22.52 -8.83 -31.48
N TYR A 207 -22.46 -8.71 -32.80
CA TYR A 207 -23.13 -7.66 -33.56
C TYR A 207 -24.01 -8.24 -34.65
N ASP A 208 -25.09 -7.53 -34.95
CA ASP A 208 -25.85 -7.74 -36.17
C ASP A 208 -25.13 -7.05 -37.34
N GLY A 209 -25.03 -7.70 -38.49
CA GLY A 209 -24.34 -7.13 -39.65
C GLY A 209 -24.10 -8.14 -40.77
N ASP A 210 -23.23 -7.78 -41.71
CA ASP A 210 -22.82 -8.66 -42.80
C ASP A 210 -21.35 -9.05 -42.63
N VAL A 211 -21.00 -10.32 -42.88
CA VAL A 211 -19.60 -10.78 -42.82
C VAL A 211 -18.82 -10.17 -43.97
N TYR A 212 -17.88 -9.27 -43.69
CA TYR A 212 -17.04 -8.65 -44.72
C TYR A 212 -15.92 -9.60 -45.18
N SER A 213 -15.21 -10.22 -44.23
CA SER A 213 -14.18 -11.21 -44.52
C SER A 213 -14.05 -12.20 -43.39
N ILE A 214 -13.78 -13.46 -43.73
CA ILE A 214 -13.53 -14.54 -42.77
C ILE A 214 -12.30 -15.33 -43.23
N ILE A 215 -11.29 -15.40 -42.36
CA ILE A 215 -10.06 -16.18 -42.58
C ILE A 215 -9.88 -17.11 -41.38
N THR A 216 -10.22 -18.38 -41.55
CA THR A 216 -10.10 -19.40 -40.50
C THR A 216 -8.71 -20.03 -40.49
N ARG A 217 -8.03 -19.99 -39.34
CA ARG A 217 -6.76 -20.69 -39.07
C ARG A 217 -7.02 -22.05 -38.41
N LYS A 218 -7.99 -22.10 -37.48
CA LYS A 218 -8.44 -23.32 -36.79
C LYS A 218 -9.97 -23.31 -36.62
N GLY A 219 -10.58 -24.49 -36.72
CA GLY A 219 -12.04 -24.66 -36.67
C GLY A 219 -12.66 -24.70 -38.07
N THR A 220 -13.97 -24.96 -38.11
CA THR A 220 -14.75 -25.03 -39.35
C THR A 220 -15.62 -23.77 -39.47
N PRO A 221 -15.45 -22.94 -40.53
CA PRO A 221 -16.32 -21.79 -40.76
C PRO A 221 -17.72 -22.25 -41.14
N VAL A 222 -18.74 -21.70 -40.46
CA VAL A 222 -20.16 -21.97 -40.73
C VAL A 222 -20.76 -20.92 -41.68
N VAL A 223 -20.15 -19.73 -41.73
CA VAL A 223 -20.59 -18.58 -42.53
C VAL A 223 -19.57 -18.25 -43.63
N HIS A 224 -20.04 -17.64 -44.71
CA HIS A 224 -19.21 -17.15 -45.80
C HIS A 224 -19.18 -15.61 -45.84
N SER A 225 -18.21 -15.04 -46.54
CA SER A 225 -18.16 -13.60 -46.81
C SER A 225 -19.41 -13.16 -47.59
N GLY A 226 -20.12 -12.18 -47.07
CA GLY A 226 -21.38 -11.64 -47.60
C GLY A 226 -22.64 -12.17 -46.91
N ASP A 227 -22.52 -13.13 -45.99
CA ASP A 227 -23.67 -13.65 -45.26
C ASP A 227 -24.11 -12.67 -44.16
N PRO A 228 -25.42 -12.47 -43.96
CA PRO A 228 -25.94 -11.71 -42.82
C PRO A 228 -25.79 -12.53 -41.54
N VAL A 229 -25.36 -11.87 -40.47
CA VAL A 229 -25.16 -12.45 -39.14
C VAL A 229 -25.96 -11.70 -38.09
N SER A 230 -26.51 -12.45 -37.13
CA SER A 230 -27.21 -11.90 -35.96
C SER A 230 -26.37 -12.00 -34.68
N VAL A 231 -26.72 -11.23 -33.65
CA VAL A 231 -26.12 -11.33 -32.33
C VAL A 231 -26.21 -12.78 -31.81
N ASN A 232 -25.09 -13.28 -31.29
CA ASN A 232 -24.84 -14.64 -30.82
C ASN A 232 -24.93 -15.74 -31.89
N GLN A 233 -24.89 -15.40 -33.17
CA GLN A 233 -24.78 -16.41 -34.22
C GLN A 233 -23.37 -17.01 -34.26
N LEU A 234 -23.32 -18.34 -34.38
CA LEU A 234 -22.07 -19.11 -34.55
C LEU A 234 -21.44 -18.80 -35.91
N LEU A 235 -20.18 -18.36 -35.89
CA LEU A 235 -19.40 -18.03 -37.09
C LEU A 235 -18.38 -19.13 -37.42
N VAL A 236 -17.68 -19.62 -36.40
CA VAL A 236 -16.69 -20.69 -36.51
C VAL A 236 -16.90 -21.70 -35.41
N GLU A 237 -17.05 -22.95 -35.81
CA GLU A 237 -17.24 -24.10 -34.94
C GLU A 237 -15.89 -24.75 -34.59
N GLY A 238 -15.68 -25.08 -33.32
CA GLY A 238 -14.48 -25.75 -32.81
C GLY A 238 -14.34 -27.23 -33.17
N ILE A 239 -15.00 -27.70 -34.24
CA ILE A 239 -14.98 -29.09 -34.68
C ILE A 239 -14.41 -29.16 -36.10
N VAL A 240 -13.30 -29.89 -36.28
CA VAL A 240 -12.72 -30.19 -37.60
C VAL A 240 -13.04 -31.64 -37.95
N THR A 241 -13.76 -31.84 -39.06
CA THR A 241 -14.08 -33.17 -39.60
C THR A 241 -12.95 -33.63 -40.53
N VAL A 242 -12.38 -34.80 -40.26
CA VAL A 242 -11.42 -35.47 -41.15
C VAL A 242 -12.20 -36.46 -42.01
N THR A 243 -12.24 -36.21 -43.31
CA THR A 243 -12.91 -37.08 -44.31
C THR A 243 -11.88 -37.95 -45.04
N ASP A 244 -12.28 -39.17 -45.41
CA ASP A 244 -11.49 -40.05 -46.29
C ASP A 244 -11.64 -39.62 -47.76
N ASP A 245 -10.86 -40.19 -48.68
CA ASP A 245 -10.90 -39.92 -50.14
C ASP A 245 -12.29 -40.18 -50.78
N SER A 246 -13.19 -40.84 -50.05
CA SER A 246 -14.59 -41.11 -50.44
C SER A 246 -15.62 -40.15 -49.82
N GLY A 247 -15.19 -39.12 -49.08
CA GLY A 247 -16.07 -38.11 -48.47
C GLY A 247 -16.81 -38.56 -47.19
N VAL A 248 -16.49 -39.74 -46.66
CA VAL A 248 -17.06 -40.24 -45.40
C VAL A 248 -16.26 -39.69 -44.21
N VAL A 249 -16.95 -39.17 -43.20
CA VAL A 249 -16.33 -38.63 -41.97
C VAL A 249 -15.71 -39.78 -41.17
N VAL A 250 -14.39 -39.76 -41.04
CA VAL A 250 -13.61 -40.81 -40.35
C VAL A 250 -13.36 -40.45 -38.89
N LYS A 251 -13.16 -39.16 -38.60
CA LYS A 251 -12.83 -38.67 -37.27
C LYS A 251 -13.17 -37.19 -37.11
N GLU A 252 -13.81 -36.85 -36.00
CA GLU A 252 -14.02 -35.47 -35.56
C GLU A 252 -12.94 -35.11 -34.54
N THR A 253 -12.26 -33.99 -34.75
CA THR A 253 -11.25 -33.47 -33.82
C THR A 253 -11.70 -32.12 -33.31
N TYR A 254 -11.84 -32.01 -32.00
CA TYR A 254 -12.15 -30.74 -31.33
C TYR A 254 -10.89 -29.88 -31.26
N VAL A 255 -11.02 -28.60 -31.62
CA VAL A 255 -9.95 -27.60 -31.62
C VAL A 255 -10.46 -26.29 -31.05
N ASP A 256 -9.55 -25.50 -30.47
CA ASP A 256 -9.83 -24.11 -30.13
C ASP A 256 -9.93 -23.28 -31.42
N SER A 257 -11.09 -22.67 -31.66
CA SER A 257 -11.37 -21.94 -32.91
C SER A 257 -10.53 -20.67 -32.96
N ASP A 258 -9.91 -20.41 -34.12
CA ASP A 258 -9.07 -19.23 -34.33
C ASP A 258 -9.30 -18.74 -35.76
N ALA A 259 -9.88 -17.55 -35.87
CA ALA A 259 -10.23 -16.94 -37.15
C ALA A 259 -10.18 -15.42 -37.07
N ASP A 260 -9.71 -14.80 -38.14
CA ASP A 260 -9.76 -13.35 -38.32
C ASP A 260 -11.05 -13.05 -39.09
N ILE A 261 -12.02 -12.42 -38.42
CA ILE A 261 -13.36 -12.17 -38.96
C ILE A 261 -13.65 -10.68 -38.85
N LEU A 262 -14.01 -10.05 -39.97
CA LEU A 262 -14.49 -8.66 -39.97
C LEU A 262 -15.98 -8.65 -40.26
N VAL A 263 -16.76 -8.07 -39.36
CA VAL A 263 -18.19 -7.86 -39.52
C VAL A 263 -18.45 -6.39 -39.84
N ARG A 264 -19.21 -6.14 -40.91
CA ARG A 264 -19.71 -4.81 -41.26
C ARG A 264 -21.01 -4.58 -40.50
N THR A 265 -21.02 -3.57 -39.63
CA THR A 265 -22.21 -3.21 -38.85
C THR A 265 -22.42 -1.69 -38.86
N VAL A 266 -23.66 -1.27 -38.61
CA VAL A 266 -24.07 0.14 -38.55
C VAL A 266 -24.45 0.47 -37.12
N ILE A 267 -23.73 1.42 -36.52
CA ILE A 267 -24.01 1.92 -35.16
C ILE A 267 -24.79 3.23 -35.26
N PRO A 268 -25.97 3.31 -34.61
CA PRO A 268 -26.68 4.57 -34.48
C PRO A 268 -25.97 5.49 -33.48
N TYR A 269 -25.72 6.72 -33.88
CA TYR A 269 -25.19 7.79 -33.03
C TYR A 269 -26.30 8.80 -32.71
N ASP A 270 -26.45 9.12 -31.43
CA ASP A 270 -27.43 10.08 -30.93
C ASP A 270 -26.86 10.88 -29.76
N ASP A 271 -26.61 12.17 -29.98
CA ASP A 271 -26.19 13.12 -28.95
C ASP A 271 -27.06 14.37 -28.99
N HIS A 272 -27.33 14.97 -27.83
CA HIS A 272 -28.11 16.19 -27.73
C HIS A 272 -27.47 17.19 -26.76
N ILE A 273 -27.65 18.47 -27.09
CA ILE A 273 -27.20 19.60 -26.27
C ILE A 273 -28.34 20.59 -26.15
N ASP A 274 -28.68 20.92 -24.91
CA ASP A 274 -29.63 21.99 -24.62
C ASP A 274 -28.98 23.36 -24.85
N ALA A 275 -29.73 24.28 -25.48
CA ALA A 275 -29.26 25.64 -25.73
C ALA A 275 -29.03 26.41 -24.41
N ARG A 276 -29.78 26.06 -23.37
CA ARG A 276 -29.66 26.65 -22.03
C ARG A 276 -28.87 25.71 -21.14
N TYR A 277 -27.81 26.23 -20.55
CA TYR A 277 -27.00 25.49 -19.59
C TYR A 277 -26.75 26.32 -18.34
N GLU A 278 -26.62 25.63 -17.22
CA GLU A 278 -26.19 26.23 -15.97
C GLU A 278 -24.67 26.36 -15.98
N ASP A 279 -24.19 27.60 -15.94
CA ASP A 279 -22.77 27.89 -15.83
C ASP A 279 -22.43 28.20 -14.37
N LYS A 280 -21.42 27.50 -13.84
CA LYS A 280 -20.95 27.70 -12.47
C LYS A 280 -19.99 28.88 -12.43
N VAL A 281 -20.41 29.99 -11.82
CA VAL A 281 -19.55 31.15 -11.58
C VAL A 281 -19.08 31.13 -10.14
N PHE A 282 -17.80 30.87 -9.93
CA PHE A 282 -17.19 30.83 -8.60
C PHE A 282 -17.12 32.23 -7.99
N THR A 283 -17.64 32.40 -6.77
CA THR A 283 -17.65 33.69 -6.05
C THR A 283 -16.26 34.08 -5.55
N GLY A 284 -15.36 33.10 -5.44
CA GLY A 284 -14.00 33.25 -4.92
C GLY A 284 -13.88 32.99 -3.42
N GLU A 285 -15.00 32.83 -2.71
CA GLU A 285 -15.02 32.39 -1.32
C GLU A 285 -14.59 30.92 -1.21
N LYS A 286 -13.78 30.62 -0.19
CA LYS A 286 -13.22 29.30 0.04
C LYS A 286 -13.28 28.93 1.50
N ASN A 287 -13.72 27.72 1.77
CA ASN A 287 -13.65 27.13 3.10
C ASN A 287 -12.70 25.93 3.09
N HIS A 288 -12.02 25.72 4.21
CA HIS A 288 -11.08 24.62 4.39
C HIS A 288 -11.56 23.68 5.49
N ARG A 289 -11.57 22.40 5.18
CA ARG A 289 -11.97 21.33 6.09
C ARG A 289 -10.86 20.30 6.21
N LEU A 290 -10.58 19.91 7.44
CA LEU A 290 -9.64 18.84 7.74
C LEU A 290 -10.42 17.52 7.80
N ILE A 291 -9.97 16.54 7.03
CA ILE A 291 -10.50 15.19 7.03
C ILE A 291 -9.49 14.30 7.74
N ILE A 292 -9.92 13.55 8.73
CA ILE A 292 -9.14 12.49 9.37
C ILE A 292 -10.01 11.24 9.33
N GLY A 293 -9.57 10.21 8.63
CA GLY A 293 -10.29 8.97 8.46
C GLY A 293 -9.46 7.75 8.85
N ASN A 294 -10.17 6.65 9.10
CA ASN A 294 -9.62 5.31 9.23
C ASN A 294 -10.64 4.31 8.62
N GLU A 295 -10.36 3.02 8.62
CA GLU A 295 -11.25 1.96 8.09
C GLU A 295 -12.67 1.96 8.69
N TYR A 296 -12.88 2.61 9.84
CA TYR A 296 -14.15 2.67 10.56
C TYR A 296 -14.97 3.95 10.29
N GLY A 297 -14.43 4.92 9.53
CA GLY A 297 -15.14 6.14 9.18
C GLY A 297 -14.25 7.38 9.07
N GLU A 298 -14.82 8.44 8.50
CA GLU A 298 -14.15 9.73 8.29
C GLU A 298 -14.74 10.82 9.20
N LEU A 299 -13.87 11.49 9.95
CA LEU A 299 -14.18 12.69 10.71
C LEU A 299 -13.76 13.92 9.92
N LYS A 300 -14.72 14.80 9.61
CA LYS A 300 -14.47 16.04 8.89
C LYS A 300 -14.65 17.25 9.82
N ALA A 301 -13.56 17.88 10.23
CA ALA A 301 -13.53 19.04 11.12
C ALA A 301 -13.28 20.34 10.33
N GLY A 302 -14.17 21.33 10.46
CA GLY A 302 -14.02 22.65 9.82
C GLY A 302 -15.34 23.38 9.64
N ILE A 303 -15.26 24.63 9.19
CA ILE A 303 -16.42 25.45 8.81
C ILE A 303 -16.90 24.97 7.44
N THR A 304 -18.19 24.64 7.33
CA THR A 304 -18.83 24.28 6.06
C THR A 304 -19.72 25.44 5.64
N PHE A 305 -19.88 25.63 4.34
CA PHE A 305 -20.90 26.49 3.77
C PHE A 305 -22.30 26.04 4.25
N GLY A 306 -23.24 26.97 4.42
CA GLY A 306 -24.60 26.65 4.89
C GLY A 306 -25.37 25.78 3.89
N GLU A 307 -26.49 25.20 4.30
CA GLU A 307 -27.32 24.33 3.42
C GLU A 307 -27.82 25.04 2.15
N GLU A 308 -27.94 26.37 2.16
CA GLU A 308 -28.42 27.17 1.03
C GLU A 308 -27.34 27.54 0.00
N THR A 309 -26.06 27.36 0.34
CA THR A 309 -24.93 27.76 -0.50
C THR A 309 -24.42 26.59 -1.33
N LEU A 310 -24.36 26.75 -2.65
CA LEU A 310 -23.82 25.75 -3.56
C LEU A 310 -22.29 25.82 -3.56
N TYR A 311 -21.64 24.68 -3.34
CA TYR A 311 -20.19 24.59 -3.33
C TYR A 311 -19.69 23.34 -4.04
N GLU A 312 -18.50 23.45 -4.63
CA GLU A 312 -17.75 22.34 -5.21
C GLU A 312 -16.56 22.05 -4.30
N SER A 313 -16.40 20.80 -3.87
CA SER A 313 -15.31 20.42 -2.99
C SER A 313 -14.20 19.69 -3.74
N LYS A 314 -12.96 20.13 -3.52
CA LYS A 314 -11.76 19.43 -3.93
C LYS A 314 -11.12 18.81 -2.69
N THR A 315 -11.02 17.48 -2.69
CA THR A 315 -10.47 16.72 -1.56
C THR A 315 -9.10 16.15 -1.91
N GLU A 316 -8.10 16.46 -1.10
CA GLU A 316 -6.77 15.86 -1.18
C GLU A 316 -6.52 14.99 0.05
N ASN A 317 -6.58 13.67 -0.14
CA ASN A 317 -6.34 12.69 0.92
C ASN A 317 -4.94 12.08 0.81
N ARG A 318 -4.28 11.90 1.96
CA ARG A 318 -2.97 11.26 2.08
C ARG A 318 -3.01 10.20 3.17
N LYS A 319 -2.40 9.05 2.88
CA LYS A 319 -2.20 8.00 3.88
C LYS A 319 -1.03 8.35 4.78
N LEU A 320 -1.19 8.15 6.08
CA LEU A 320 -0.13 8.32 7.06
C LEU A 320 0.70 7.03 7.15
N TYR A 321 1.99 7.14 6.84
CA TYR A 321 2.94 6.04 7.03
C TYR A 321 3.84 6.33 8.22
N LEU A 322 4.07 5.32 9.06
CA LEU A 322 5.08 5.38 10.11
C LEU A 322 6.48 5.08 9.53
N PRO A 323 7.57 5.47 10.24
CA PRO A 323 8.93 5.14 9.82
C PRO A 323 9.09 3.65 9.56
N GLY A 324 9.58 3.30 8.36
CA GLY A 324 9.66 1.91 7.89
C GLY A 324 8.54 1.47 6.95
N HIS A 325 7.76 2.40 6.39
CA HIS A 325 6.66 2.15 5.43
C HIS A 325 5.47 1.34 5.98
N ILE A 326 5.27 1.36 7.29
CA ILE A 326 4.13 0.70 7.93
C ILE A 326 2.86 1.53 7.65
N ASP A 327 1.88 0.93 6.96
CA ASP A 327 0.57 1.55 6.71
C ASP A 327 -0.23 1.59 8.01
N THR A 328 -0.49 2.81 8.50
CA THR A 328 -1.26 3.01 9.74
C THR A 328 -2.76 2.88 9.53
N LYS A 329 -3.21 2.77 8.27
CA LYS A 329 -4.61 2.83 7.85
C LYS A 329 -5.31 4.14 8.20
N ILE A 330 -4.57 5.12 8.73
CA ILE A 330 -5.06 6.47 9.01
C ILE A 330 -4.84 7.32 7.77
N THR A 331 -5.91 7.93 7.29
CA THR A 331 -5.90 8.90 6.20
C THR A 331 -6.10 10.29 6.79
N TYR A 332 -5.31 11.25 6.33
CA TYR A 332 -5.55 12.65 6.63
C TYR A 332 -5.64 13.42 5.32
N GLY A 333 -6.51 14.41 5.26
CA GLY A 333 -6.75 15.15 4.04
C GLY A 333 -7.25 16.55 4.29
N PHE A 334 -7.14 17.36 3.25
CA PHE A 334 -7.67 18.71 3.24
C PHE A 334 -8.73 18.78 2.14
N GLU A 335 -9.93 19.17 2.51
CA GLU A 335 -11.03 19.46 1.61
C GLU A 335 -11.14 20.98 1.49
N THR A 336 -10.98 21.50 0.28
CA THR A 336 -11.23 22.92 -0.02
C THR A 336 -12.54 23.03 -0.77
N GLN A 337 -13.49 23.75 -0.18
CA GLN A 337 -14.79 24.03 -0.76
C GLN A 337 -14.74 25.38 -1.47
N TYR A 338 -15.22 25.42 -2.71
CA TYR A 338 -15.34 26.63 -3.53
C TYR A 338 -16.82 26.93 -3.71
N GLU A 339 -17.27 28.07 -3.22
CA GLU A 339 -18.64 28.50 -3.44
C GLU A 339 -18.84 28.94 -4.90
N TYR A 340 -19.97 28.56 -5.48
CA TYR A 340 -20.35 28.97 -6.82
C TYR A 340 -21.84 29.33 -6.87
N ASN A 341 -22.16 30.24 -7.78
CA ASN A 341 -23.54 30.55 -8.15
C ASN A 341 -23.82 29.99 -9.54
N CYS A 342 -24.99 29.38 -9.73
CA CYS A 342 -25.46 28.98 -11.06
C CYS A 342 -26.07 30.17 -11.77
N ILE A 343 -25.55 30.49 -12.96
CA ILE A 343 -26.18 31.44 -13.88
C ILE A 343 -26.61 30.67 -15.11
N ILE A 344 -27.88 30.80 -15.47
CA ILE A 344 -28.40 30.22 -16.71
C ILE A 344 -27.89 31.07 -17.87
N LYS A 345 -27.08 30.46 -18.74
CA LYS A 345 -26.59 31.08 -19.98
C LYS A 345 -27.19 30.36 -21.18
N GLU A 346 -27.41 31.13 -22.25
CA GLU A 346 -27.89 30.62 -23.53
C GLU A 346 -26.71 30.59 -24.51
N ARG A 347 -26.43 29.41 -25.07
CA ARG A 347 -25.35 29.21 -26.04
C ARG A 347 -25.76 29.71 -27.41
N ASN A 348 -24.79 30.23 -28.14
CA ASN A 348 -25.00 30.60 -29.54
C ASN A 348 -25.09 29.32 -30.41
N GLU A 349 -25.86 29.36 -31.50
CA GLU A 349 -26.03 28.24 -32.43
C GLU A 349 -24.68 27.71 -32.94
N LYS A 350 -23.75 28.61 -33.26
CA LYS A 350 -22.39 28.26 -33.71
C LYS A 350 -21.59 27.51 -32.65
N GLU A 351 -21.74 27.88 -31.39
CA GLU A 351 -21.04 27.22 -30.27
C GLU A 351 -21.60 25.83 -30.01
N CYS A 352 -22.94 25.67 -30.10
CA CYS A 352 -23.59 24.37 -29.98
C CYS A 352 -23.12 23.40 -31.07
N ARG A 353 -23.07 23.88 -32.32
CA ARG A 353 -22.60 23.08 -33.45
C ARG A 353 -21.14 22.66 -33.28
N GLN A 354 -20.25 23.59 -32.92
CA GLN A 354 -18.84 23.29 -32.71
C GLN A 354 -18.64 22.28 -31.56
N LEU A 355 -19.43 22.37 -30.50
CA LEU A 355 -19.36 21.44 -29.37
C LEU A 355 -19.86 20.03 -29.75
N LEU A 356 -20.92 19.94 -30.54
CA LEU A 356 -21.41 18.66 -31.08
C LEU A 356 -20.37 18.01 -32.01
N GLU A 357 -19.74 18.80 -32.88
CA GLU A 357 -18.64 18.34 -33.74
C GLU A 357 -17.46 17.83 -32.89
N GLN A 358 -17.07 18.55 -31.83
CA GLN A 358 -16.00 18.11 -30.92
C GLN A 358 -16.34 16.82 -30.16
N ARG A 359 -17.58 16.65 -29.71
CA ARG A 359 -18.02 15.41 -29.04
C ARG A 359 -18.02 14.25 -30.03
N PHE A 360 -18.50 14.48 -31.24
CA PHE A 360 -18.47 13.48 -32.30
C PHE A 360 -17.04 13.07 -32.66
N ASP A 361 -16.12 14.01 -32.84
CA ASP A 361 -14.70 13.72 -33.09
C ASP A 361 -14.07 12.92 -31.94
N THR A 362 -14.45 13.21 -30.70
CA THR A 362 -13.98 12.48 -29.52
C THR A 362 -14.50 11.04 -29.51
N TYR A 363 -15.77 10.86 -29.88
CA TYR A 363 -16.39 9.55 -30.01
C TYR A 363 -15.73 8.70 -31.11
N ILE A 364 -15.46 9.30 -32.28
CA ILE A 364 -14.75 8.64 -33.38
C ILE A 364 -13.35 8.19 -32.95
N LYS A 365 -12.57 9.06 -32.29
CA LYS A 365 -11.25 8.69 -31.76
C LYS A 365 -11.30 7.54 -30.76
N HIS A 366 -12.34 7.49 -29.92
CA HIS A 366 -12.51 6.40 -28.96
C HIS A 366 -12.82 5.07 -29.66
N ILE A 367 -13.60 5.08 -30.74
CA ILE A 367 -13.87 3.89 -31.56
C ILE A 367 -12.59 3.43 -32.27
N GLU A 368 -11.83 4.33 -32.88
CA GLU A 368 -10.56 3.99 -33.56
C GLU A 368 -9.52 3.40 -32.58
N GLN A 369 -9.45 3.90 -31.34
CA GLN A 369 -8.58 3.34 -30.30
C GLN A 369 -8.90 1.88 -29.93
N LYS A 370 -10.16 1.45 -30.12
CA LYS A 370 -10.59 0.07 -29.93
C LYS A 370 -10.23 -0.84 -31.12
N GLY A 371 -9.53 -0.33 -32.15
CA GLY A 371 -9.10 -1.11 -33.31
C GLY A 371 -10.17 -1.28 -34.39
N VAL A 372 -11.27 -0.54 -34.30
CA VAL A 372 -12.38 -0.58 -35.26
C VAL A 372 -12.06 0.31 -36.46
N GLN A 373 -12.35 -0.16 -37.68
CA GLN A 373 -12.20 0.64 -38.90
C GLN A 373 -13.54 1.25 -39.32
N ILE A 374 -13.55 2.54 -39.61
CA ILE A 374 -14.77 3.26 -40.01
C ILE A 374 -14.82 3.34 -41.54
N ILE A 375 -15.95 2.95 -42.13
CA ILE A 375 -16.17 2.94 -43.59
C ILE A 375 -16.84 4.23 -44.03
N ASP A 376 -17.99 4.56 -43.44
CA ASP A 376 -18.80 5.72 -43.78
C ASP A 376 -19.40 6.32 -42.50
N CYS A 377 -19.49 7.64 -42.46
CA CYS A 377 -20.06 8.41 -41.36
C CYS A 377 -21.05 9.40 -41.92
N ARG A 378 -22.33 9.21 -41.61
CA ARG A 378 -23.38 10.16 -41.99
C ARG A 378 -24.01 10.73 -40.75
N VAL A 379 -23.81 12.03 -40.54
CA VAL A 379 -24.31 12.72 -39.37
C VAL A 379 -25.04 13.98 -39.80
N ASN A 380 -26.26 14.13 -39.30
CA ASN A 380 -27.08 15.30 -39.46
C ASN A 380 -27.24 16.00 -38.10
N ILE A 381 -27.08 17.32 -38.10
CA ILE A 381 -27.31 18.15 -36.93
C ILE A 381 -28.63 18.87 -37.15
N ASP A 382 -29.64 18.45 -36.39
CA ASP A 382 -30.95 19.09 -36.38
C ASP A 382 -31.00 20.14 -35.26
N ALA A 383 -31.37 21.37 -35.63
CA ALA A 383 -31.58 22.46 -34.70
C ALA A 383 -33.08 22.55 -34.35
N SER A 384 -33.42 22.30 -33.07
CA SER A 384 -34.73 22.65 -32.50
C SER A 384 -34.56 23.86 -31.58
N GLU A 385 -35.59 24.70 -31.43
CA GLU A 385 -35.53 25.97 -30.68
C GLU A 385 -35.00 25.86 -29.23
N LYS A 386 -35.01 24.66 -28.65
CA LYS A 386 -34.53 24.39 -27.28
C LYS A 386 -33.32 23.45 -27.24
N ASN A 387 -33.20 22.55 -28.21
CA ASN A 387 -32.26 21.43 -28.20
C ASN A 387 -31.62 21.27 -29.59
N TYR A 388 -30.30 21.13 -29.62
CA TYR A 388 -29.55 20.74 -30.80
C TYR A 388 -29.26 19.24 -30.70
N ARG A 389 -29.67 18.46 -31.71
CA ARG A 389 -29.49 17.01 -31.73
C ARG A 389 -28.63 16.61 -32.92
N CYS A 390 -27.63 15.80 -32.65
CA CYS A 390 -26.72 15.24 -33.62
C CYS A 390 -27.09 13.77 -33.77
N THR A 391 -27.71 13.41 -34.89
CA THR A 391 -28.10 12.02 -35.19
C THR A 391 -27.35 11.54 -36.42
N GLY A 392 -26.89 10.29 -36.36
CA GLY A 392 -26.13 9.73 -37.48
C GLY A 392 -26.05 8.22 -37.45
N GLU A 393 -25.58 7.68 -38.55
CA GLU A 393 -25.27 6.27 -38.72
C GLU A 393 -23.78 6.16 -39.06
N ILE A 394 -23.08 5.31 -38.31
CA ILE A 394 -21.64 5.07 -38.48
C ILE A 394 -21.49 3.62 -38.94
N GLU A 395 -21.04 3.45 -40.17
CA GLU A 395 -20.73 2.15 -40.73
C GLU A 395 -19.30 1.76 -40.36
N ILE A 396 -19.13 0.63 -39.69
CA ILE A 396 -17.85 0.16 -39.16
C ILE A 396 -17.55 -1.28 -39.57
N LEU A 397 -16.25 -1.61 -39.60
CA LEU A 397 -15.72 -2.97 -39.62
C LEU A 397 -15.12 -3.27 -38.26
N VAL A 398 -15.64 -4.32 -37.63
CA VAL A 398 -15.20 -4.74 -36.29
C VAL A 398 -15.03 -6.25 -36.21
N ASP A 399 -14.08 -6.68 -35.39
CA ASP A 399 -13.96 -8.07 -35.00
C ASP A 399 -15.17 -8.49 -34.15
N PRO A 400 -15.74 -9.69 -34.36
CA PRO A 400 -16.95 -10.14 -33.68
C PRO A 400 -16.81 -10.22 -32.15
N GLU A 401 -15.59 -10.31 -31.64
CA GLU A 401 -15.30 -10.41 -30.19
C GLU A 401 -15.06 -9.05 -29.51
N THR A 402 -14.72 -8.00 -30.27
CA THR A 402 -14.35 -6.69 -29.72
C THR A 402 -15.55 -5.99 -29.11
N ASP A 403 -15.44 -5.52 -27.86
CA ASP A 403 -16.52 -4.80 -27.18
C ASP A 403 -16.45 -3.29 -27.44
N ILE A 404 -17.38 -2.81 -28.26
CA ILE A 404 -17.47 -1.40 -28.68
C ILE A 404 -18.25 -0.58 -27.64
N ARG A 405 -19.02 -1.21 -26.74
CA ARG A 405 -19.83 -0.52 -25.74
C ARG A 405 -19.04 0.28 -24.71
#